data_AF-A0A329TH69-F1
#
_entry.id   AF-A0A329TH69-F1
#
_cell.length_a   1.000
_cell.length_b   1.000
_cell.length_c   1.000
_cell.angle_alpha   90.00
_cell.angle_beta   90.00
_cell.angle_gamma   90.00
#
_symmetry.space_group_name_H-M   'P 1'
#
loop_
_entity.id
_entity.type
_entity.pdbx_description
1 polymer ?
#
loop_
_entity_poly.entity_id
_entity_poly.type
_entity_poly.pdbx_seq_one_letter_code
_entity_poly.pdbx_strand_id
1 'polypeptide(L)'
;MDTVFPVMSTKEKDSLSIRLFGNRLQGDQTLGEYLLEFLLVFSSAKKDDGSGNFEFHTMDQINQAQTAGALSYYTVPRNGLKRFIFYDRSKQESRSAIDTLAYKNMLSMLQKKSEDPDWPYILQDLLYGYALIIRKRGWYAQSLMPIAPELLFPETLGIKARKNKPLDTPNIEVETVFEYGQHDFLARGGEMYYLQLLEGIYKNQDDPKFLQYKKDIERGISYMLKEKSAGFSTIATHLQNWWLEDQNLNDESIYATKLTRKMSLGYLQPGFDRRVKQSLQELACFLSNEIHPITRIDLMSKGIVLALLRSMHLQAFYCVHPDAQQPPAWIIDMHTGSATSNIAKLAAASYRTAYSEFGNALNIIYANSNGEKEAFDVVSKELSDSADIFKKMGKELQIVIPRKGAYERFSLSEDIVRYLVLSLVRPGKKMTFDSFLQVLYDHYGIVIGAAQYAQLKENVESGMGGYFDENQIQFQMFLKNCGLLRDLSDATSIVENPYAEVKFE
;
A
#
# COMPACT_ATOMS: atom_id res chain seq x y z
N MET A 1 9.43 13.19 24.57
CA MET A 1 9.72 11.74 24.47
C MET A 1 8.91 11.28 23.29
N ASP A 2 9.55 11.08 22.15
CA ASP A 2 8.83 10.62 20.96
C ASP A 2 8.47 9.15 21.15
N THR A 3 7.22 8.94 21.55
CA THR A 3 6.64 7.61 21.71
C THR A 3 6.12 7.12 20.38
N VAL A 4 6.18 5.81 20.14
CA VAL A 4 5.57 5.16 18.96
C VAL A 4 4.09 5.54 18.81
N PHE A 5 3.59 5.52 17.57
CA PHE A 5 2.19 5.85 17.26
C PHE A 5 1.44 4.66 16.63
N PRO A 6 0.33 4.18 17.22
CA PRO A 6 -0.15 4.48 18.58
C PRO A 6 0.81 3.91 19.65
N VAL A 7 0.69 4.40 20.91
CA VAL A 7 1.45 3.81 22.04
C VAL A 7 1.06 2.35 22.21
N MET A 8 2.07 1.49 22.42
CA MET A 8 1.92 0.05 22.58
C MET A 8 2.27 -0.39 24.01
N SER A 9 1.49 -1.31 24.56
CA SER A 9 1.69 -1.87 25.90
C SER A 9 2.63 -3.08 25.94
N THR A 10 2.81 -3.77 24.80
CA THR A 10 3.68 -4.96 24.70
C THR A 10 4.64 -4.85 23.51
N LYS A 11 5.95 -5.00 23.77
CA LYS A 11 6.95 -5.15 22.71
C LYS A 11 6.78 -6.54 22.07
N GLU A 12 6.15 -6.60 20.89
CA GLU A 12 6.40 -7.70 19.96
C GLU A 12 7.88 -7.66 19.53
N LYS A 13 8.37 -8.78 18.95
CA LYS A 13 9.76 -9.04 18.51
C LYS A 13 10.62 -7.79 18.31
N ASP A 14 11.75 -7.74 19.00
CA ASP A 14 12.63 -6.57 19.08
C ASP A 14 13.74 -6.64 18.00
N SER A 15 13.37 -6.44 16.73
CA SER A 15 14.31 -6.43 15.61
C SER A 15 14.84 -5.03 15.29
N LEU A 16 15.98 -4.93 14.58
CA LEU A 16 16.57 -3.63 14.23
C LEU A 16 15.67 -2.87 13.25
N SER A 17 15.10 -3.56 12.26
CA SER A 17 14.13 -3.02 11.30
C SER A 17 12.88 -2.47 11.99
N ILE A 18 12.36 -3.18 12.99
CA ILE A 18 11.19 -2.74 13.79
C ILE A 18 11.52 -1.51 14.63
N ARG A 19 12.73 -1.43 15.20
CA ARG A 19 13.20 -0.23 15.91
C ARG A 19 13.40 0.97 15.00
N LEU A 20 13.69 0.75 13.71
CA LEU A 20 13.86 1.82 12.74
C LEU A 20 12.52 2.33 12.20
N PHE A 21 11.62 1.43 11.81
CA PHE A 21 10.41 1.77 11.06
C PHE A 21 9.10 1.63 11.82
N GLY A 22 9.03 0.66 12.73
CA GLY A 22 7.79 0.25 13.39
C GLY A 22 7.39 -1.15 12.99
N ASN A 23 6.16 -1.53 13.33
CA ASN A 23 5.75 -2.93 13.24
C ASN A 23 5.55 -3.39 11.78
N ARG A 24 6.54 -4.17 11.33
CA ARG A 24 6.58 -5.14 10.23
C ARG A 24 6.41 -4.53 8.83
N LEU A 25 7.52 -4.51 8.08
CA LEU A 25 7.57 -4.55 6.62
C LEU A 25 8.21 -5.90 6.30
N GLN A 26 7.67 -6.69 5.36
CA GLN A 26 8.31 -7.96 4.95
C GLN A 26 8.81 -7.91 3.51
N GLY A 27 9.96 -8.55 3.31
CA GLY A 27 10.61 -8.69 2.01
C GLY A 27 9.75 -9.34 0.92
N ASP A 28 8.74 -10.15 1.25
CA ASP A 28 7.97 -10.93 0.27
C ASP A 28 6.69 -10.25 -0.24
N GLN A 29 6.21 -9.18 0.40
CA GLN A 29 5.02 -8.44 -0.03
C GLN A 29 5.13 -7.90 -1.48
N THR A 30 3.98 -7.82 -2.14
CA THR A 30 3.75 -7.29 -3.49
C THR A 30 3.03 -5.95 -3.42
N LEU A 31 3.09 -5.13 -4.49
CA LEU A 31 2.39 -3.83 -4.53
C LEU A 31 0.90 -3.93 -4.19
N GLY A 32 0.25 -5.00 -4.64
CA GLY A 32 -1.16 -5.28 -4.38
C GLY A 32 -1.47 -5.53 -2.90
N GLU A 33 -0.57 -6.20 -2.17
CA GLU A 33 -0.73 -6.49 -0.73
C GLU A 33 -0.74 -5.19 0.09
N TYR A 34 0.13 -4.23 -0.22
CA TYR A 34 0.15 -2.91 0.43
C TYR A 34 -1.19 -2.16 0.25
N LEU A 35 -1.75 -2.15 -0.96
CA LEU A 35 -3.03 -1.51 -1.21
C LEU A 35 -4.18 -2.22 -0.48
N LEU A 36 -4.20 -3.55 -0.49
CA LEU A 36 -5.24 -4.32 0.17
C LEU A 36 -5.24 -4.12 1.68
N GLU A 37 -4.07 -4.10 2.32
CA GLU A 37 -3.95 -3.81 3.75
C GLU A 37 -4.45 -2.42 4.10
N PHE A 38 -4.00 -1.41 3.34
CA PHE A 38 -4.44 -0.03 3.54
C PHE A 38 -5.98 0.09 3.44
N LEU A 39 -6.55 -0.46 2.37
CA LEU A 39 -7.99 -0.37 2.13
C LEU A 39 -8.79 -1.23 3.11
N LEU A 40 -8.28 -2.38 3.52
CA LEU A 40 -8.93 -3.24 4.52
C LEU A 40 -9.09 -2.51 5.85
N VAL A 41 -8.05 -1.83 6.35
CA VAL A 41 -8.16 -1.02 7.56
C VAL A 41 -9.14 0.13 7.35
N PHE A 42 -9.03 0.82 6.22
CA PHE A 42 -9.83 1.99 5.92
C PHE A 42 -11.33 1.68 5.82
N SER A 43 -11.70 0.63 5.09
CA SER A 43 -13.09 0.23 4.82
C SER A 43 -13.76 -0.45 6.01
N SER A 44 -12.98 -1.03 6.92
CA SER A 44 -13.49 -1.78 8.08
C SER A 44 -14.05 -0.88 9.18
N ALA A 45 -14.87 -1.45 10.06
CA ALA A 45 -15.43 -0.73 11.20
C ALA A 45 -14.34 -0.40 12.20
N LYS A 46 -14.47 0.73 12.88
CA LYS A 46 -13.53 1.16 13.93
C LYS A 46 -14.06 0.86 15.34
N LYS A 47 -15.28 0.34 15.44
CA LYS A 47 -15.93 -0.11 16.68
C LYS A 47 -16.59 -1.47 16.47
N ASP A 48 -16.87 -2.15 17.57
CA ASP A 48 -17.53 -3.45 17.62
C ASP A 48 -19.02 -3.39 17.23
N ASP A 49 -19.65 -2.22 17.35
CA ASP A 49 -21.01 -1.94 16.87
C ASP A 49 -21.14 -1.80 15.34
N GLY A 50 -20.02 -1.94 14.60
CA GLY A 50 -19.99 -1.83 13.14
C GLY A 50 -19.86 -0.40 12.59
N SER A 51 -19.73 0.62 13.44
CA SER A 51 -19.56 2.01 13.02
C SER A 51 -18.11 2.36 12.61
N GLY A 52 -17.95 3.44 11.83
CA GLY A 52 -16.64 3.96 11.38
C GLY A 52 -16.11 3.33 10.08
N ASN A 53 -16.94 2.63 9.32
CA ASN A 53 -16.58 2.14 7.97
C ASN A 53 -16.25 3.32 7.06
N PHE A 54 -15.14 3.25 6.32
CA PHE A 54 -14.67 4.31 5.40
C PHE A 54 -14.31 5.64 6.07
N GLU A 55 -14.05 5.60 7.37
CA GLU A 55 -13.60 6.75 8.15
C GLU A 55 -12.24 6.45 8.79
N PHE A 56 -11.42 7.49 8.96
CA PHE A 56 -10.27 7.40 9.84
C PHE A 56 -10.73 7.22 11.30
N HIS A 57 -9.86 6.66 12.15
CA HIS A 57 -10.13 6.61 13.58
C HIS A 57 -10.35 8.01 14.16
N THR A 58 -11.28 8.12 15.11
CA THR A 58 -11.56 9.36 15.82
C THR A 58 -10.49 9.66 16.86
N MET A 59 -10.45 10.91 17.32
CA MET A 59 -9.52 11.34 18.36
C MET A 59 -9.74 10.57 19.67
N ASP A 60 -10.99 10.31 20.03
CA ASP A 60 -11.32 9.52 21.21
C ASP A 60 -10.76 8.10 21.11
N GLN A 61 -10.85 7.47 19.94
CA GLN A 61 -10.29 6.14 19.71
C GLN A 61 -8.76 6.14 19.80
N ILE A 62 -8.11 7.17 19.25
CA ILE A 62 -6.65 7.33 19.33
C ILE A 62 -6.22 7.55 20.79
N ASN A 63 -6.90 8.44 21.52
CA ASN A 63 -6.62 8.73 22.92
C ASN A 63 -6.84 7.50 23.81
N GLN A 64 -7.90 6.73 23.57
CA GLN A 64 -8.13 5.44 24.24
C GLN A 64 -7.03 4.44 23.92
N ALA A 65 -6.59 4.36 22.66
CA ALA A 65 -5.49 3.49 22.25
C ALA A 65 -4.17 3.84 22.95
N GLN A 66 -3.93 5.13 23.27
CA GLN A 66 -2.75 5.53 24.05
C GLN A 66 -2.69 4.87 25.43
N THR A 67 -3.85 4.57 26.03
CA THR A 67 -3.94 3.93 27.35
C THR A 67 -4.11 2.41 27.24
N ALA A 68 -4.92 1.94 26.28
CA ALA A 68 -5.20 0.51 26.07
C ALA A 68 -4.05 -0.24 25.38
N GLY A 69 -3.14 0.48 24.70
CA GLY A 69 -1.94 -0.08 24.09
C GLY A 69 -2.12 -0.73 22.72
N ALA A 70 -3.22 -0.42 22.00
CA ALA A 70 -3.43 -0.81 20.60
C ALA A 70 -4.61 -0.05 19.98
N LEU A 71 -4.52 0.21 18.67
CA LEU A 71 -5.66 0.62 17.84
C LEU A 71 -6.21 -0.60 17.10
N SER A 72 -7.52 -0.65 16.83
CA SER A 72 -8.14 -1.85 16.27
C SER A 72 -9.22 -1.52 15.25
N TYR A 73 -9.45 -2.45 14.33
CA TYR A 73 -10.54 -2.43 13.37
C TYR A 73 -11.28 -3.78 13.35
N TYR A 74 -12.49 -3.79 12.80
CA TYR A 74 -13.37 -4.94 12.82
C TYR A 74 -13.78 -5.31 11.39
N THR A 75 -13.47 -6.54 10.99
CA THR A 75 -13.68 -7.02 9.62
C THR A 75 -14.30 -8.41 9.59
N VAL A 76 -14.93 -8.77 8.47
CA VAL A 76 -15.54 -10.08 8.26
C VAL A 76 -14.73 -10.83 7.21
N PRO A 77 -14.09 -11.97 7.55
CA PRO A 77 -13.24 -12.70 6.62
C PRO A 77 -13.92 -13.26 5.38
N ARG A 78 -15.24 -13.49 5.45
CA ARG A 78 -16.08 -14.00 4.34
C ARG A 78 -15.50 -15.29 3.73
N ASN A 79 -15.12 -16.23 4.60
CA ASN A 79 -14.44 -17.47 4.20
C ASN A 79 -15.26 -18.32 3.22
N GLY A 80 -16.59 -18.36 3.34
CA GLY A 80 -17.48 -18.98 2.37
C GLY A 80 -17.36 -18.39 0.97
N LEU A 81 -17.45 -17.06 0.84
CA LEU A 81 -17.25 -16.37 -0.44
C LEU A 81 -15.83 -16.58 -0.98
N LYS A 82 -14.81 -16.48 -0.12
CA LYS A 82 -13.42 -16.75 -0.49
C LYS A 82 -13.23 -18.18 -1.01
N ARG A 83 -13.86 -19.17 -0.35
CA ARG A 83 -13.86 -20.57 -0.76
C ARG A 83 -14.52 -20.73 -2.13
N PHE A 84 -15.68 -20.13 -2.35
CA PHE A 84 -16.34 -20.15 -3.65
C PHE A 84 -15.42 -19.67 -4.77
N ILE A 85 -14.71 -18.57 -4.58
CA ILE A 85 -13.93 -17.94 -5.65
C ILE A 85 -12.65 -18.72 -5.94
N PHE A 86 -11.93 -19.18 -4.92
CA PHE A 86 -10.55 -19.66 -5.08
C PHE A 86 -10.35 -21.17 -4.94
N TYR A 87 -11.31 -21.90 -4.37
CA TYR A 87 -11.08 -23.26 -3.91
C TYR A 87 -10.66 -24.22 -5.04
N ASP A 88 -11.39 -24.27 -6.16
CA ASP A 88 -11.08 -25.22 -7.23
C ASP A 88 -9.80 -24.88 -8.02
N ARG A 89 -9.39 -23.60 -8.00
CA ARG A 89 -8.20 -23.06 -8.68
C ARG A 89 -6.97 -23.01 -7.80
N SER A 90 -7.09 -23.49 -6.56
CA SER A 90 -5.99 -23.54 -5.60
C SER A 90 -5.27 -24.88 -5.62
N LYS A 91 -4.05 -24.90 -5.10
CA LYS A 91 -3.26 -26.12 -4.97
C LYS A 91 -3.94 -27.14 -4.04
N GLN A 92 -3.85 -28.42 -4.39
CA GLN A 92 -4.41 -29.51 -3.57
C GLN A 92 -3.90 -29.52 -2.13
N GLU A 93 -2.63 -29.15 -1.91
CA GLU A 93 -2.02 -29.10 -0.57
C GLU A 93 -2.72 -28.13 0.40
N SER A 94 -3.47 -27.16 -0.14
CA SER A 94 -4.23 -26.15 0.59
C SER A 94 -5.70 -26.53 0.86
N ARG A 95 -6.11 -27.76 0.52
CA ARG A 95 -7.49 -28.23 0.67
C ARG A 95 -7.63 -29.13 1.91
N SER A 96 -8.84 -29.16 2.47
CA SER A 96 -9.24 -30.05 3.56
C SER A 96 -10.58 -30.71 3.23
N ALA A 97 -10.92 -31.82 3.91
CA ALA A 97 -12.15 -32.56 3.66
C ALA A 97 -13.41 -31.72 3.95
N ILE A 98 -13.41 -30.96 5.06
CA ILE A 98 -14.50 -30.04 5.42
C ILE A 98 -14.69 -28.93 4.37
N ASP A 99 -13.60 -28.41 3.80
CA ASP A 99 -13.65 -27.38 2.77
C ASP A 99 -14.14 -27.94 1.43
N THR A 100 -13.78 -29.19 1.09
CA THR A 100 -14.31 -29.88 -0.09
C THR A 100 -15.83 -30.01 0.00
N LEU A 101 -16.34 -30.44 1.16
CA LEU A 101 -17.76 -30.60 1.39
C LEU A 101 -18.49 -29.26 1.31
N ALA A 102 -17.98 -28.24 2.02
CA ALA A 102 -18.57 -26.92 2.01
C ALA A 102 -18.58 -26.28 0.61
N TYR A 103 -17.51 -26.44 -0.17
CA TYR A 103 -17.46 -25.97 -1.56
C TYR A 103 -18.53 -26.64 -2.43
N LYS A 104 -18.67 -27.97 -2.35
CA LYS A 104 -19.69 -28.72 -3.09
C LYS A 104 -21.11 -28.34 -2.69
N ASN A 105 -21.35 -28.12 -1.40
CA ASN A 105 -22.63 -27.67 -0.87
C ASN A 105 -22.98 -26.29 -1.43
N MET A 106 -22.02 -25.36 -1.45
CA MET A 106 -22.23 -24.03 -2.01
C MET A 106 -22.58 -24.08 -3.50
N LEU A 107 -21.87 -24.87 -4.30
CA LEU A 107 -22.21 -25.04 -5.72
C LEU A 107 -23.62 -25.62 -5.89
N SER A 108 -23.95 -26.68 -5.14
CA SER A 108 -25.26 -27.33 -5.19
C SER A 108 -26.40 -26.38 -4.79
N MET A 109 -26.14 -25.48 -3.84
CA MET A 109 -27.07 -24.43 -3.43
C MET A 109 -27.26 -23.40 -4.55
N LEU A 110 -26.17 -22.91 -5.14
CA LEU A 110 -26.22 -21.89 -6.20
C LEU A 110 -26.86 -22.43 -7.50
N GLN A 111 -26.65 -23.70 -7.85
CA GLN A 111 -27.31 -24.34 -8.99
C GLN A 111 -28.84 -24.37 -8.86
N LYS A 112 -29.39 -24.35 -7.63
CA LYS A 112 -30.84 -24.26 -7.40
C LYS A 112 -31.40 -22.84 -7.55
N LYS A 113 -30.54 -21.83 -7.69
CA LYS A 113 -30.93 -20.41 -7.83
C LYS A 113 -31.10 -19.97 -9.28
N SER A 114 -30.73 -20.80 -10.26
CA SER A 114 -30.81 -20.51 -11.69
C SER A 114 -31.29 -21.74 -12.46
N GLU A 115 -31.96 -21.54 -13.60
CA GLU A 115 -32.30 -22.63 -14.53
C GLU A 115 -31.04 -23.12 -15.29
N ASP A 116 -30.01 -22.28 -15.38
CA ASP A 116 -28.73 -22.62 -15.98
C ASP A 116 -27.79 -23.27 -14.93
N PRO A 117 -27.46 -24.57 -15.07
CA PRO A 117 -26.60 -25.28 -14.12
C PRO A 117 -25.15 -24.79 -14.11
N ASP A 118 -24.73 -24.06 -15.16
CA ASP A 118 -23.37 -23.54 -15.29
C ASP A 118 -23.22 -22.13 -14.70
N TRP A 119 -24.33 -21.47 -14.34
CA TRP A 119 -24.37 -20.14 -13.76
C TRP A 119 -23.37 -19.90 -12.61
N PRO A 120 -23.20 -20.83 -11.62
CA PRO A 120 -22.24 -20.62 -10.55
C PRO A 120 -20.79 -20.51 -11.05
N TYR A 121 -20.44 -21.26 -12.11
CA TYR A 121 -19.10 -21.22 -12.69
C TYR A 121 -18.85 -19.91 -13.45
N ILE A 122 -19.88 -19.37 -14.11
CA ILE A 122 -19.81 -18.04 -14.75
C ILE A 122 -19.52 -16.95 -13.71
N LEU A 123 -20.22 -16.98 -12.56
CA LEU A 123 -19.98 -16.04 -11.46
C LEU A 123 -18.58 -16.22 -10.85
N GLN A 124 -18.15 -17.47 -10.68
CA GLN A 124 -16.82 -17.79 -10.19
C GLN A 124 -15.74 -17.27 -11.15
N ASP A 125 -15.91 -17.45 -12.46
CA ASP A 125 -15.03 -16.94 -13.51
C ASP A 125 -14.93 -15.42 -13.49
N LEU A 126 -16.08 -14.75 -13.41
CA LEU A 126 -16.16 -13.30 -13.32
C LEU A 126 -15.35 -12.78 -12.14
N LEU A 127 -15.57 -13.32 -10.93
CA LEU A 127 -14.86 -12.87 -9.73
C LEU A 127 -13.38 -13.25 -9.75
N TYR A 128 -13.05 -14.46 -10.21
CA TYR A 128 -11.67 -14.92 -10.32
C TYR A 128 -10.87 -14.12 -11.37
N GLY A 129 -11.52 -13.54 -12.37
CA GLY A 129 -10.89 -12.62 -13.32
C GLY A 129 -10.21 -11.41 -12.67
N TYR A 130 -10.60 -11.08 -11.43
CA TYR A 130 -10.02 -10.01 -10.63
C TYR A 130 -9.05 -10.52 -9.55
N ALA A 131 -8.59 -11.78 -9.63
CA ALA A 131 -7.62 -12.31 -8.69
C ALA A 131 -6.28 -11.57 -8.79
N LEU A 132 -5.83 -11.01 -7.66
CA LEU A 132 -4.60 -10.20 -7.58
C LEU A 132 -3.45 -11.03 -6.99
N ILE A 133 -3.73 -11.78 -5.92
CA ILE A 133 -2.73 -12.57 -5.19
C ILE A 133 -3.10 -14.04 -5.30
N ILE A 134 -2.42 -14.77 -6.19
CA ILE A 134 -2.69 -16.19 -6.44
C ILE A 134 -1.47 -17.10 -6.28
N ARG A 135 -0.28 -16.63 -6.67
CA ARG A 135 0.88 -17.51 -6.86
C ARG A 135 1.37 -18.04 -5.51
N LYS A 136 1.53 -19.36 -5.41
CA LYS A 136 2.01 -20.10 -4.22
C LYS A 136 1.09 -20.09 -2.98
N ARG A 137 0.00 -19.32 -2.98
CA ARG A 137 -0.95 -19.23 -1.85
C ARG A 137 -2.04 -20.30 -1.96
N GLY A 138 -2.46 -20.83 -0.81
CA GLY A 138 -3.67 -21.65 -0.71
C GLY A 138 -4.92 -20.80 -0.92
N TRP A 139 -6.09 -21.41 -1.21
CA TRP A 139 -7.33 -20.65 -1.50
C TRP A 139 -7.68 -19.61 -0.41
N TYR A 140 -7.41 -19.94 0.85
CA TYR A 140 -7.63 -19.09 2.02
C TYR A 140 -6.63 -17.92 2.12
N ALA A 141 -5.55 -17.91 1.37
CA ALA A 141 -4.54 -16.85 1.37
C ALA A 141 -4.46 -16.12 0.01
N GLN A 142 -5.44 -16.35 -0.87
CA GLN A 142 -5.61 -15.60 -2.11
C GLN A 142 -6.49 -14.37 -1.89
N SER A 143 -6.30 -13.34 -2.72
CA SER A 143 -7.06 -12.09 -2.63
C SER A 143 -7.39 -11.54 -4.03
N LEU A 144 -8.49 -10.80 -4.10
CA LEU A 144 -8.92 -10.10 -5.29
C LEU A 144 -8.36 -8.67 -5.33
N MET A 145 -8.45 -8.03 -6.49
CA MET A 145 -8.35 -6.59 -6.61
C MET A 145 -9.43 -5.92 -5.73
N PRO A 146 -9.12 -4.76 -5.11
CA PRO A 146 -10.06 -4.03 -4.25
C PRO A 146 -11.12 -3.31 -5.09
N ILE A 147 -12.01 -4.07 -5.71
CA ILE A 147 -13.08 -3.54 -6.56
C ILE A 147 -14.37 -3.29 -5.77
N ALA A 148 -14.61 -4.01 -4.67
CA ALA A 148 -15.78 -3.80 -3.80
C ALA A 148 -15.43 -4.11 -2.34
N PRO A 149 -16.15 -3.55 -1.35
CA PRO A 149 -15.82 -3.70 0.06
C PRO A 149 -15.95 -5.15 0.53
N GLU A 150 -16.94 -5.89 0.01
CA GLU A 150 -17.17 -7.30 0.35
C GLU A 150 -16.09 -8.25 -0.20
N LEU A 151 -15.25 -7.76 -1.11
CA LEU A 151 -14.16 -8.52 -1.74
C LEU A 151 -12.78 -8.18 -1.14
N LEU A 152 -12.73 -7.30 -0.14
CA LEU A 152 -11.55 -7.02 0.68
C LEU A 152 -11.39 -8.10 1.76
N PHE A 153 -10.74 -9.20 1.41
CA PHE A 153 -10.53 -10.31 2.34
C PHE A 153 -9.32 -10.05 3.26
N PRO A 154 -9.47 -10.16 4.60
CA PRO A 154 -8.32 -10.24 5.48
C PRO A 154 -7.50 -11.52 5.23
N GLU A 155 -6.27 -11.52 5.74
CA GLU A 155 -5.47 -12.73 5.80
C GLU A 155 -6.15 -13.76 6.69
N THR A 156 -6.25 -14.98 6.17
CA THR A 156 -6.72 -16.14 6.92
C THR A 156 -5.74 -17.28 6.71
N LEU A 157 -5.29 -17.92 7.79
CA LEU A 157 -4.35 -19.05 7.77
C LEU A 157 -4.96 -20.24 8.50
N GLY A 158 -4.22 -21.36 8.62
CA GLY A 158 -4.63 -22.45 9.51
C GLY A 158 -5.05 -23.76 8.83
N ILE A 159 -4.57 -24.04 7.61
CA ILE A 159 -4.87 -25.32 6.93
C ILE A 159 -4.52 -26.56 7.77
N LYS A 160 -3.47 -26.47 8.61
CA LYS A 160 -3.04 -27.57 9.48
C LYS A 160 -4.13 -27.94 10.49
N ALA A 161 -4.76 -26.95 11.13
CA ALA A 161 -5.85 -27.18 12.08
C ALA A 161 -7.09 -27.79 11.39
N ARG A 162 -7.33 -27.43 10.12
CA ARG A 162 -8.50 -27.86 9.34
C ARG A 162 -8.36 -29.27 8.77
N LYS A 163 -7.15 -29.72 8.44
CA LYS A 163 -6.92 -31.05 7.84
C LYS A 163 -7.39 -32.22 8.70
N ASN A 164 -7.43 -32.04 10.02
CA ASN A 164 -7.82 -33.08 10.98
C ASN A 164 -9.28 -32.97 11.46
N LYS A 165 -10.06 -32.02 10.92
CA LYS A 165 -11.45 -31.81 11.31
C LYS A 165 -12.37 -32.87 10.66
N PRO A 166 -13.30 -33.49 11.40
CA PRO A 166 -14.22 -34.48 10.87
C PRO A 166 -15.31 -33.83 9.99
N LEU A 167 -15.94 -34.60 9.10
CA LEU A 167 -16.92 -34.06 8.14
C LEU A 167 -18.21 -33.53 8.77
N ASP A 168 -18.51 -33.94 10.00
CA ASP A 168 -19.62 -33.45 10.83
C ASP A 168 -19.26 -32.20 11.66
N THR A 169 -18.12 -31.56 11.37
CA THR A 169 -17.73 -30.29 11.99
C THR A 169 -18.84 -29.25 11.83
N PRO A 170 -19.27 -28.55 12.91
CA PRO A 170 -20.33 -27.56 12.83
C PRO A 170 -20.05 -26.46 11.80
N ASN A 171 -21.07 -26.02 11.05
CA ASN A 171 -20.93 -25.00 10.00
C ASN A 171 -20.22 -23.73 10.47
N ILE A 172 -20.50 -23.28 11.69
CA ILE A 172 -19.83 -22.12 12.27
C ILE A 172 -18.32 -22.35 12.42
N GLU A 173 -17.87 -23.54 12.80
CA GLU A 173 -16.44 -23.88 12.89
C GLU A 173 -15.81 -23.96 11.49
N VAL A 174 -16.53 -24.46 10.49
CA VAL A 174 -16.07 -24.46 9.10
C VAL A 174 -15.76 -23.03 8.64
N GLU A 175 -16.56 -22.04 9.04
CA GLU A 175 -16.34 -20.63 8.69
C GLU A 175 -15.32 -19.91 9.59
N THR A 176 -15.08 -20.38 10.82
CA THR A 176 -14.32 -19.61 11.82
C THR A 176 -12.96 -20.19 12.21
N VAL A 177 -12.72 -21.49 12.03
CA VAL A 177 -11.46 -22.18 12.37
C VAL A 177 -10.37 -21.83 11.36
N PHE A 178 -9.86 -20.62 11.51
CA PHE A 178 -8.69 -20.07 10.83
C PHE A 178 -7.85 -19.33 11.87
N GLU A 179 -6.57 -19.22 11.57
CA GLU A 179 -5.68 -18.31 12.29
C GLU A 179 -5.75 -16.93 11.64
N TYR A 180 -5.82 -15.90 12.46
CA TYR A 180 -5.89 -14.50 12.04
C TYR A 180 -4.75 -13.73 12.72
N GLY A 181 -4.27 -12.66 12.08
CA GLY A 181 -3.32 -11.75 12.71
C GLY A 181 -1.89 -12.27 12.87
N GLN A 182 -1.54 -13.41 12.27
CA GLN A 182 -0.14 -13.85 12.15
C GLN A 182 0.66 -12.90 11.22
N HIS A 183 -0.03 -12.23 10.27
CA HIS A 183 0.55 -11.31 9.29
C HIS A 183 1.72 -11.97 8.54
N ASP A 184 1.54 -13.24 8.15
CA ASP A 184 2.59 -14.01 7.48
C ASP A 184 2.79 -13.54 6.04
N PHE A 185 1.74 -13.00 5.41
CA PHE A 185 1.70 -12.55 4.02
C PHE A 185 1.18 -11.11 3.90
N LEU A 186 0.14 -10.75 4.67
CA LEU A 186 -0.29 -9.36 4.84
C LEU A 186 0.55 -8.68 5.93
N ALA A 187 1.83 -8.45 5.62
CA ALA A 187 2.83 -7.99 6.55
C ALA A 187 2.80 -6.49 6.91
N ARG A 188 1.62 -5.92 7.15
CA ARG A 188 1.36 -4.58 7.72
C ARG A 188 1.91 -3.34 7.00
N GLY A 189 2.63 -3.47 5.89
CA GLY A 189 3.13 -2.33 5.12
C GLY A 189 2.05 -1.32 4.66
N GLY A 190 0.86 -1.78 4.27
CA GLY A 190 -0.27 -0.89 3.98
C GLY A 190 -0.89 -0.26 5.22
N GLU A 191 -0.86 -0.97 6.36
CA GLU A 191 -1.27 -0.42 7.65
C GLU A 191 -0.34 0.71 8.10
N MET A 192 0.96 0.61 7.83
CA MET A 192 1.92 1.69 8.11
C MET A 192 1.56 2.98 7.36
N TYR A 193 1.14 2.88 6.10
CA TYR A 193 0.69 4.05 5.35
C TYR A 193 -0.58 4.64 5.96
N TYR A 194 -1.54 3.79 6.34
CA TYR A 194 -2.74 4.25 7.06
C TYR A 194 -2.39 4.99 8.35
N LEU A 195 -1.51 4.41 9.18
CA LEU A 195 -1.06 5.01 10.44
C LEU A 195 -0.33 6.33 10.21
N GLN A 196 0.46 6.45 9.14
CA GLN A 196 1.18 7.67 8.81
C GLN A 196 0.19 8.80 8.52
N LEU A 197 -0.83 8.54 7.70
CA LEU A 197 -1.88 9.53 7.41
C LEU A 197 -2.66 9.88 8.67
N LEU A 198 -3.03 8.87 9.47
CA LEU A 198 -3.77 9.05 10.72
C LEU A 198 -2.99 9.90 11.73
N GLU A 199 -1.69 9.68 11.87
CA GLU A 199 -0.82 10.42 12.79
C GLU A 199 -0.81 11.92 12.46
N GLY A 200 -0.67 12.29 11.18
CA GLY A 200 -0.68 13.72 10.83
C GLY A 200 -2.06 14.35 10.92
N ILE A 201 -3.14 13.60 10.69
CA ILE A 201 -4.50 14.09 11.00
C ILE A 201 -4.64 14.34 12.51
N TYR A 202 -4.18 13.42 13.34
CA TYR A 202 -4.19 13.53 14.81
C TYR A 202 -3.40 14.75 15.30
N LYS A 203 -2.14 14.88 14.87
CA LYS A 203 -1.24 15.96 15.25
C LYS A 203 -1.68 17.35 14.76
N ASN A 204 -2.51 17.42 13.71
CA ASN A 204 -2.94 18.67 13.08
C ASN A 204 -4.48 18.78 13.02
N GLN A 205 -5.17 18.25 14.03
CA GLN A 205 -6.64 18.18 14.06
C GLN A 205 -7.36 19.53 13.97
N ASP A 206 -6.68 20.62 14.35
CA ASP A 206 -7.23 21.98 14.30
C ASP A 206 -6.92 22.71 12.98
N ASP A 207 -6.08 22.15 12.10
CA ASP A 207 -5.76 22.75 10.80
C ASP A 207 -6.87 22.42 9.78
N PRO A 208 -7.59 23.44 9.25
CA PRO A 208 -8.65 23.22 8.27
C PRO A 208 -8.20 22.46 7.02
N LYS A 209 -6.92 22.57 6.61
CA LYS A 209 -6.39 21.86 5.44
C LYS A 209 -6.29 20.35 5.71
N PHE A 210 -5.82 19.94 6.89
CA PHE A 210 -5.74 18.53 7.26
C PHE A 210 -7.13 17.92 7.41
N LEU A 211 -8.07 18.66 7.99
CA LEU A 211 -9.48 18.24 8.04
C LEU A 211 -10.11 18.12 6.65
N GLN A 212 -9.74 19.00 5.71
CA GLN A 212 -10.20 18.88 4.32
C GLN A 212 -9.62 17.65 3.65
N TYR A 213 -8.31 17.39 3.77
CA TYR A 213 -7.70 16.18 3.23
C TYR A 213 -8.31 14.91 3.80
N LYS A 214 -8.59 14.86 5.11
CA LYS A 214 -9.32 13.76 5.74
C LYS A 214 -10.64 13.50 5.02
N LYS A 215 -11.48 14.54 4.86
CA LYS A 215 -12.79 14.43 4.20
C LYS A 215 -12.68 14.00 2.74
N ASP A 216 -11.71 14.56 2.01
CA ASP A 216 -11.49 14.25 0.59
C ASP A 216 -11.07 12.78 0.41
N ILE A 217 -10.22 12.27 1.29
CA ILE A 217 -9.77 10.86 1.28
C ILE A 217 -10.92 9.91 1.65
N GLU A 218 -11.66 10.19 2.73
CA GLU A 218 -12.82 9.39 3.16
C GLU A 218 -13.85 9.27 2.05
N ARG A 219 -14.18 10.39 1.43
CA ARG A 219 -15.12 10.43 0.31
C ARG A 219 -14.56 9.74 -0.93
N GLY A 220 -13.31 10.00 -1.29
CA GLY A 220 -12.65 9.41 -2.46
C GLY A 220 -12.53 7.89 -2.40
N ILE A 221 -12.17 7.32 -1.24
CA ILE A 221 -12.10 5.87 -1.06
C ILE A 221 -13.52 5.26 -1.05
N SER A 222 -14.49 5.91 -0.40
CA SER A 222 -15.89 5.47 -0.45
C SER A 222 -16.42 5.45 -1.90
N TYR A 223 -16.18 6.51 -2.67
CA TYR A 223 -16.54 6.61 -4.08
C TYR A 223 -15.93 5.48 -4.93
N MET A 224 -14.62 5.25 -4.74
CA MET A 224 -13.88 4.20 -5.46
C MET A 224 -14.45 2.80 -5.21
N LEU A 225 -14.80 2.49 -3.96
CA LEU A 225 -15.17 1.13 -3.56
C LEU A 225 -16.68 0.87 -3.55
N LYS A 226 -17.54 1.88 -3.41
CA LYS A 226 -19.00 1.69 -3.35
C LYS A 226 -19.69 2.08 -4.65
N GLU A 227 -19.45 3.30 -5.12
CA GLU A 227 -20.24 3.88 -6.22
C GLU A 227 -19.81 3.31 -7.58
N LYS A 228 -18.49 3.21 -7.82
CA LYS A 228 -17.96 2.72 -9.12
C LYS A 228 -18.10 1.22 -9.35
N SER A 229 -18.57 0.47 -8.36
CA SER A 229 -18.54 -1.00 -8.37
C SER A 229 -19.77 -1.64 -7.74
N ALA A 230 -20.89 -0.90 -7.69
CA ALA A 230 -22.14 -1.36 -7.09
C ALA A 230 -22.56 -2.76 -7.56
N GLY A 231 -22.38 -3.10 -8.84
CA GLY A 231 -22.67 -4.44 -9.37
C GLY A 231 -21.87 -5.58 -8.71
N PHE A 232 -20.57 -5.37 -8.46
CA PHE A 232 -19.75 -6.35 -7.73
C PHE A 232 -20.18 -6.47 -6.27
N SER A 233 -20.53 -5.35 -5.63
CA SER A 233 -21.04 -5.36 -4.26
C SER A 233 -22.35 -6.14 -4.15
N THR A 234 -23.28 -5.96 -5.10
CA THR A 234 -24.52 -6.74 -5.18
C THR A 234 -24.25 -8.23 -5.32
N ILE A 235 -23.37 -8.63 -6.26
CA ILE A 235 -23.02 -10.05 -6.47
C ILE A 235 -22.41 -10.66 -5.21
N ALA A 236 -21.38 -10.02 -4.65
CA ALA A 236 -20.66 -10.50 -3.49
C ALA A 236 -21.57 -10.61 -2.26
N THR A 237 -22.46 -9.64 -2.06
CA THR A 237 -23.43 -9.63 -0.96
C THR A 237 -24.44 -10.77 -1.08
N HIS A 238 -25.01 -10.99 -2.27
CA HIS A 238 -25.96 -12.09 -2.47
C HIS A 238 -25.31 -13.46 -2.30
N LEU A 239 -24.13 -13.67 -2.88
CA LEU A 239 -23.39 -14.93 -2.72
C LEU A 239 -23.08 -15.23 -1.24
N GLN A 240 -22.64 -14.22 -0.49
CA GLN A 240 -22.39 -14.36 0.94
C GLN A 240 -23.69 -14.66 1.72
N ASN A 241 -24.76 -13.91 1.47
CA ASN A 241 -26.01 -14.04 2.23
C ASN A 241 -26.67 -15.40 1.97
N TRP A 242 -26.75 -15.84 0.70
CA TRP A 242 -27.29 -17.16 0.37
C TRP A 242 -26.48 -18.28 1.01
N TRP A 243 -25.15 -18.16 1.07
CA TRP A 243 -24.32 -19.12 1.77
C TRP A 243 -24.61 -19.12 3.28
N LEU A 244 -24.67 -17.96 3.93
CA LEU A 244 -24.96 -17.89 5.36
C LEU A 244 -26.36 -18.41 5.71
N GLU A 245 -27.37 -18.11 4.89
CA GLU A 245 -28.73 -18.64 5.04
C GLU A 245 -28.76 -20.17 4.95
N ASP A 246 -28.14 -20.75 3.92
CA ASP A 246 -28.08 -22.21 3.70
C ASP A 246 -27.36 -22.92 4.86
N GLN A 247 -26.39 -22.25 5.49
CA GLN A 247 -25.64 -22.78 6.62
C GLN A 247 -26.30 -22.52 7.99
N ASN A 248 -27.43 -21.82 8.05
CA ASN A 248 -28.10 -21.33 9.27
C ASN A 248 -27.21 -20.40 10.12
N LEU A 249 -26.48 -19.51 9.46
CA LEU A 249 -25.54 -18.54 10.03
C LEU A 249 -25.91 -17.08 9.71
N ASN A 250 -27.13 -16.83 9.24
CA ASN A 250 -27.62 -15.50 8.85
C ASN A 250 -28.19 -14.68 10.02
N ASP A 251 -28.14 -15.19 11.25
CA ASP A 251 -28.52 -14.46 12.46
C ASP A 251 -27.53 -13.30 12.73
N GLU A 252 -28.07 -12.11 13.01
CA GLU A 252 -27.28 -10.89 13.22
C GLU A 252 -26.34 -11.01 14.43
N SER A 253 -26.75 -11.70 15.50
CA SER A 253 -25.91 -11.94 16.67
C SER A 253 -24.75 -12.88 16.35
N ILE A 254 -24.95 -13.90 15.50
CA ILE A 254 -23.89 -14.78 15.01
C ILE A 254 -22.91 -13.97 14.16
N TYR A 255 -23.42 -13.13 13.27
CA TYR A 255 -22.61 -12.28 12.41
C TYR A 255 -21.71 -11.36 13.25
N ALA A 256 -22.30 -10.62 14.19
CA ALA A 256 -21.59 -9.68 15.05
C ALA A 256 -20.57 -10.35 16.00
N THR A 257 -20.92 -11.49 16.61
CA THR A 257 -20.09 -12.08 17.68
C THR A 257 -19.12 -13.16 17.21
N LYS A 258 -19.42 -13.87 16.11
CA LYS A 258 -18.63 -15.03 15.66
C LYS A 258 -17.96 -14.84 14.31
N LEU A 259 -18.59 -14.13 13.37
CA LEU A 259 -18.06 -13.94 12.03
C LEU A 259 -17.21 -12.66 11.91
N THR A 260 -17.52 -11.63 12.69
CA THR A 260 -16.67 -10.43 12.82
C THR A 260 -15.41 -10.73 13.62
N ARG A 261 -14.28 -10.21 13.15
CA ARG A 261 -12.96 -10.32 13.77
C ARG A 261 -12.43 -8.94 14.12
N LYS A 262 -12.03 -8.79 15.38
CA LYS A 262 -11.22 -7.67 15.84
C LYS A 262 -9.78 -7.90 15.42
N MET A 263 -9.22 -6.94 14.70
CA MET A 263 -7.84 -6.90 14.23
C MET A 263 -7.11 -5.75 14.92
N SER A 264 -5.89 -5.99 15.39
CA SER A 264 -5.04 -4.95 15.99
C SER A 264 -4.08 -4.40 14.95
N LEU A 265 -3.98 -3.07 14.90
CA LEU A 265 -3.01 -2.38 14.06
C LEU A 265 -1.60 -2.48 14.64
N GLY A 266 -0.61 -2.36 13.76
CA GLY A 266 0.78 -2.12 14.14
C GLY A 266 1.01 -0.72 14.75
N TYR A 267 2.27 -0.29 14.72
CA TYR A 267 2.70 1.03 15.19
C TYR A 267 3.81 1.57 14.29
N LEU A 268 3.98 2.89 14.31
CA LEU A 268 5.05 3.62 13.64
C LEU A 268 6.10 4.08 14.63
N GLN A 269 7.36 4.06 14.20
CA GLN A 269 8.41 4.78 14.91
C GLN A 269 8.28 6.29 14.66
N PRO A 270 8.74 7.12 15.61
CA PRO A 270 8.78 8.56 15.41
C PRO A 270 9.53 8.96 14.14
N GLY A 271 9.03 10.00 13.46
CA GLY A 271 9.68 10.56 12.27
C GLY A 271 9.01 10.21 10.93
N PHE A 272 8.01 9.33 10.94
CA PHE A 272 7.12 9.14 9.77
C PHE A 272 6.19 10.34 9.54
N ASP A 273 6.04 11.21 10.54
CA ASP A 273 5.27 12.45 10.46
C ASP A 273 5.86 13.50 9.49
N ARG A 274 7.16 13.39 9.16
CA ARG A 274 7.91 14.35 8.32
C ARG A 274 7.30 14.62 6.94
N ARG A 275 6.51 13.69 6.38
CA ARG A 275 5.85 13.87 5.07
C ARG A 275 4.34 13.68 5.08
N VAL A 276 3.70 13.77 6.25
CA VAL A 276 2.27 13.46 6.30
C VAL A 276 1.46 14.49 5.53
N LYS A 277 1.84 15.78 5.57
CA LYS A 277 1.19 16.81 4.76
C LYS A 277 1.22 16.48 3.26
N GLN A 278 2.40 16.14 2.74
CA GLN A 278 2.58 15.74 1.35
C GLN A 278 1.77 14.49 1.02
N SER A 279 1.84 13.46 1.87
CA SER A 279 1.14 12.19 1.65
C SER A 279 -0.38 12.35 1.64
N LEU A 280 -0.93 13.16 2.55
CA LEU A 280 -2.36 13.50 2.58
C LEU A 280 -2.78 14.28 1.33
N GLN A 281 -2.01 15.30 0.95
CA GLN A 281 -2.29 16.11 -0.23
C GLN A 281 -2.24 15.28 -1.52
N GLU A 282 -1.23 14.44 -1.67
CA GLU A 282 -1.04 13.55 -2.83
C GLU A 282 -2.19 12.57 -2.97
N LEU A 283 -2.59 11.90 -1.88
CA LEU A 283 -3.68 10.94 -1.91
C LEU A 283 -5.04 11.62 -2.17
N ALA A 284 -5.32 12.74 -1.50
CA ALA A 284 -6.54 13.51 -1.72
C ALA A 284 -6.65 14.00 -3.16
N CYS A 285 -5.57 14.54 -3.71
CA CYS A 285 -5.51 14.97 -5.10
C CYS A 285 -5.70 13.78 -6.06
N PHE A 286 -4.99 12.67 -5.85
CA PHE A 286 -5.13 11.47 -6.67
C PHE A 286 -6.57 10.94 -6.69
N LEU A 287 -7.21 10.83 -5.52
CA LEU A 287 -8.58 10.33 -5.39
C LEU A 287 -9.64 11.26 -6.00
N SER A 288 -9.32 12.54 -6.22
CA SER A 288 -10.22 13.49 -6.90
C SER A 288 -10.27 13.30 -8.42
N ASN A 289 -9.42 12.46 -9.00
CA ASN A 289 -9.38 12.21 -10.45
C ASN A 289 -10.42 11.17 -10.88
N GLU A 290 -11.23 11.51 -11.88
CA GLU A 290 -12.15 10.58 -12.53
C GLU A 290 -11.40 9.71 -13.56
N ILE A 291 -10.96 8.54 -13.10
CA ILE A 291 -10.15 7.58 -13.89
C ILE A 291 -10.78 6.18 -13.84
N HIS A 292 -10.49 5.35 -14.83
CA HIS A 292 -11.00 3.98 -14.91
C HIS A 292 -10.62 3.16 -13.65
N PRO A 293 -11.54 2.38 -13.04
CA PRO A 293 -11.30 1.72 -11.74
C PRO A 293 -10.05 0.84 -11.69
N ILE A 294 -9.78 0.04 -12.73
CA ILE A 294 -8.59 -0.83 -12.79
C ILE A 294 -7.30 0.00 -12.80
N THR A 295 -7.27 1.07 -13.60
CA THR A 295 -6.13 1.98 -13.67
C THR A 295 -5.95 2.72 -12.34
N ARG A 296 -7.04 3.08 -11.66
CA ARG A 296 -7.00 3.66 -10.31
C ARG A 296 -6.32 2.73 -9.32
N ILE A 297 -6.76 1.48 -9.26
CA ILE A 297 -6.19 0.46 -8.35
C ILE A 297 -4.70 0.27 -8.63
N ASP A 298 -4.32 0.14 -9.90
CA ASP A 298 -2.93 -0.06 -10.29
C ASP A 298 -2.04 1.13 -9.92
N LEU A 299 -2.43 2.36 -10.30
CA LEU A 299 -1.65 3.57 -9.97
C LEU A 299 -1.63 3.86 -8.47
N MET A 300 -2.73 3.61 -7.75
CA MET A 300 -2.80 3.80 -6.29
C MET A 300 -1.88 2.83 -5.56
N SER A 301 -1.81 1.57 -6.00
CA SER A 301 -0.89 0.58 -5.42
C SER A 301 0.57 1.03 -5.53
N LYS A 302 0.94 1.59 -6.69
CA LYS A 302 2.27 2.15 -6.94
C LYS A 302 2.53 3.40 -6.10
N GLY A 303 1.53 4.27 -6.00
CA GLY A 303 1.59 5.52 -5.24
C GLY A 303 1.80 5.34 -3.75
N ILE A 304 1.05 4.42 -3.12
CA ILE A 304 1.20 4.07 -1.71
C ILE A 304 2.62 3.58 -1.44
N VAL A 305 3.12 2.65 -2.27
CA VAL A 305 4.46 2.10 -2.09
C VAL A 305 5.53 3.17 -2.34
N LEU A 306 5.39 4.03 -3.36
CA LEU A 306 6.31 5.16 -3.57
C LEU A 306 6.39 6.07 -2.34
N ALA A 307 5.24 6.43 -1.77
CA ALA A 307 5.17 7.24 -0.56
C ALA A 307 5.85 6.53 0.63
N LEU A 308 5.61 5.23 0.82
CA LEU A 308 6.25 4.45 1.87
C LEU A 308 7.76 4.33 1.69
N LEU A 309 8.26 4.02 0.49
CA LEU A 309 9.70 3.94 0.21
C LEU A 309 10.42 5.25 0.52
N ARG A 310 9.76 6.37 0.19
CA ARG A 310 10.28 7.69 0.55
C ARG A 310 10.25 7.89 2.07
N SER A 311 9.27 7.37 2.81
CA SER A 311 9.17 7.49 4.29
C SER A 311 10.28 6.69 4.95
N MET A 312 10.48 5.46 4.49
CA MET A 312 11.55 4.60 4.95
C MET A 312 12.92 5.23 4.70
N HIS A 313 13.17 5.77 3.51
CA HIS A 313 14.45 6.41 3.23
C HIS A 313 14.69 7.65 4.10
N LEU A 314 13.69 8.51 4.31
CA LEU A 314 13.83 9.63 5.25
C LEU A 314 14.15 9.15 6.66
N GLN A 315 13.48 8.10 7.11
CA GLN A 315 13.68 7.58 8.45
C GLN A 315 15.10 7.01 8.64
N ALA A 316 15.59 6.25 7.67
CA ALA A 316 16.98 5.79 7.66
C ALA A 316 17.98 6.96 7.63
N PHE A 317 17.75 7.92 6.73
CA PHE A 317 18.62 9.09 6.58
C PHE A 317 18.73 9.90 7.87
N TYR A 318 17.61 10.25 8.52
CA TYR A 318 17.65 11.04 9.76
C TYR A 318 18.13 10.24 10.97
N CYS A 319 18.12 8.91 10.90
CA CYS A 319 18.80 8.08 11.89
C CYS A 319 20.33 8.20 11.78
N VAL A 320 20.86 8.33 10.56
CA VAL A 320 22.30 8.47 10.29
C VAL A 320 22.76 9.92 10.43
N HIS A 321 21.95 10.87 9.97
CA HIS A 321 22.23 12.30 9.91
C HIS A 321 21.17 13.10 10.69
N PRO A 322 21.14 13.01 12.03
CA PRO A 322 20.08 13.63 12.85
C PRO A 322 20.04 15.15 12.72
N ASP A 323 21.19 15.79 12.48
CA ASP A 323 21.32 17.26 12.39
C ASP A 323 21.14 17.80 10.95
N ALA A 324 20.85 16.93 9.99
CA ALA A 324 20.71 17.31 8.58
C ALA A 324 19.58 18.33 8.38
N GLN A 325 19.92 19.44 7.72
CA GLN A 325 18.99 20.55 7.51
C GLN A 325 18.07 20.36 6.29
N GLN A 326 18.41 19.45 5.38
CA GLN A 326 17.64 19.13 4.18
C GLN A 326 17.41 17.62 4.08
N PRO A 327 16.24 17.19 3.59
CA PRO A 327 16.01 15.78 3.32
C PRO A 327 16.87 15.30 2.14
N PRO A 328 17.18 14.00 2.06
CA PRO A 328 17.98 13.42 0.99
C PRO A 328 17.23 13.52 -0.35
N ALA A 329 17.95 13.70 -1.44
CA ALA A 329 17.37 13.79 -2.78
C ALA A 329 17.58 12.51 -3.61
N TRP A 330 16.72 12.29 -4.60
CA TRP A 330 16.84 11.23 -5.60
C TRP A 330 17.13 11.84 -6.96
N ILE A 331 18.37 11.67 -7.45
CA ILE A 331 18.76 12.10 -8.80
C ILE A 331 18.25 11.08 -9.79
N ILE A 332 17.42 11.51 -10.72
CA ILE A 332 16.70 10.63 -11.65
C ILE A 332 17.36 10.64 -13.03
N ASP A 333 17.68 9.45 -13.53
CA ASP A 333 18.09 9.26 -14.93
C ASP A 333 16.86 9.01 -15.82
N MET A 334 16.61 9.94 -16.74
CA MET A 334 15.55 9.82 -17.75
C MET A 334 16.05 9.26 -19.09
N HIS A 335 17.33 8.92 -19.20
CA HIS A 335 17.87 8.32 -20.43
C HIS A 335 17.50 6.84 -20.55
N THR A 336 16.96 6.48 -21.72
CA THR A 336 16.56 5.12 -22.04
C THR A 336 17.65 4.28 -22.72
N GLY A 337 18.84 4.85 -23.00
CA GLY A 337 19.80 4.24 -23.94
C GLY A 337 21.24 4.02 -23.48
N SER A 338 21.78 4.78 -22.52
CA SER A 338 23.19 4.66 -22.14
C SER A 338 23.42 4.74 -20.64
N ALA A 339 23.83 3.63 -20.03
CA ALA A 339 24.24 3.55 -18.63
C ALA A 339 25.57 4.28 -18.35
N THR A 340 26.21 4.89 -19.35
CA THR A 340 27.51 5.58 -19.21
C THR A 340 27.41 7.11 -19.15
N SER A 341 26.20 7.68 -19.29
CA SER A 341 26.00 9.13 -19.17
C SER A 341 26.35 9.63 -17.77
N ASN A 342 26.72 10.90 -17.65
CA ASN A 342 27.05 11.48 -16.33
C ASN A 342 25.84 11.51 -15.40
N ILE A 343 24.64 11.74 -15.93
CA ILE A 343 23.40 11.61 -15.17
C ILE A 343 23.17 10.18 -14.68
N ALA A 344 23.43 9.17 -15.51
CA ALA A 344 23.30 7.78 -15.08
C ALA A 344 24.27 7.45 -13.93
N LYS A 345 25.49 7.99 -13.95
CA LYS A 345 26.46 7.85 -12.85
C LYS A 345 25.99 8.54 -11.58
N LEU A 346 25.48 9.77 -11.68
CA LEU A 346 24.94 10.52 -10.55
C LEU A 346 23.70 9.84 -9.95
N ALA A 347 22.79 9.34 -10.79
CA ALA A 347 21.62 8.58 -10.36
C ALA A 347 22.00 7.25 -9.69
N ALA A 348 23.04 6.57 -10.19
CA ALA A 348 23.58 5.37 -9.56
C ALA A 348 24.22 5.66 -8.20
N ALA A 349 24.99 6.76 -8.11
CA ALA A 349 25.56 7.22 -6.84
C ALA A 349 24.46 7.59 -5.84
N SER A 350 23.44 8.34 -6.27
CA SER A 350 22.27 8.71 -5.47
C SER A 350 21.53 7.48 -4.94
N TYR A 351 21.27 6.47 -5.77
CA TYR A 351 20.68 5.20 -5.34
C TYR A 351 21.57 4.46 -4.35
N ARG A 352 22.88 4.36 -4.62
CA ARG A 352 23.82 3.66 -3.73
C ARG A 352 23.88 4.30 -2.35
N THR A 353 23.91 5.64 -2.30
CA THR A 353 23.84 6.39 -1.03
C THR A 353 22.55 6.04 -0.30
N ALA A 354 21.39 6.20 -0.96
CA ALA A 354 20.09 5.90 -0.36
C ALA A 354 20.00 4.47 0.19
N TYR A 355 20.49 3.48 -0.56
CA TYR A 355 20.54 2.09 -0.11
C TYR A 355 21.46 1.89 1.10
N SER A 356 22.64 2.53 1.10
CA SER A 356 23.60 2.42 2.21
C SER A 356 23.11 3.04 3.51
N GLU A 357 22.27 4.08 3.44
CA GLU A 357 21.68 4.71 4.63
C GLU A 357 20.85 3.73 5.47
N PHE A 358 20.18 2.77 4.85
CA PHE A 358 19.47 1.71 5.57
C PHE A 358 20.43 0.88 6.42
N GLY A 359 21.52 0.37 5.82
CA GLY A 359 22.51 -0.42 6.54
C GLY A 359 23.22 0.37 7.65
N ASN A 360 23.54 1.64 7.39
CA ASN A 360 24.14 2.54 8.37
C ASN A 360 23.20 2.79 9.55
N ALA A 361 21.91 3.06 9.29
CA ALA A 361 20.91 3.23 10.34
C ALA A 361 20.77 1.98 11.22
N LEU A 362 20.73 0.79 10.60
CA LEU A 362 20.70 -0.48 11.34
C LEU A 362 21.95 -0.67 12.20
N ASN A 363 23.14 -0.33 11.70
CA ASN A 363 24.38 -0.37 12.47
C ASN A 363 24.33 0.55 13.70
N ILE A 364 23.80 1.77 13.56
CA ILE A 364 23.63 2.73 14.67
C ILE A 364 22.68 2.16 15.73
N ILE A 365 21.53 1.63 15.31
CA ILE A 365 20.55 1.00 16.22
C ILE A 365 21.17 -0.21 16.93
N TYR A 366 21.96 -1.03 16.21
CA TYR A 366 22.66 -2.17 16.77
C TYR A 366 23.69 -1.75 17.83
N ALA A 367 24.52 -0.75 17.53
CA ALA A 367 25.53 -0.23 18.45
C ALA A 367 24.90 0.26 19.76
N ASN A 368 23.70 0.83 19.69
CA ASN A 368 22.94 1.31 20.85
C ASN A 368 22.21 0.18 21.63
N SER A 369 22.27 -1.07 21.16
CA SER A 369 21.47 -2.18 21.70
C SER A 369 22.20 -3.09 22.70
N ASN A 370 23.47 -2.83 23.03
CA ASN A 370 24.33 -3.69 23.87
C ASN A 370 24.34 -5.17 23.40
N GLY A 371 24.32 -5.40 22.08
CA GLY A 371 24.22 -6.75 21.51
C GLY A 371 25.46 -7.62 21.78
N GLU A 372 25.25 -8.86 22.20
CA GLU A 372 26.31 -9.85 22.46
C GLU A 372 26.84 -10.55 21.19
N LYS A 373 26.12 -10.42 20.06
CA LYS A 373 26.47 -11.06 18.78
C LYS A 373 27.39 -10.17 17.93
N GLU A 374 27.95 -10.71 16.85
CA GLU A 374 28.65 -9.88 15.88
C GLU A 374 27.66 -9.01 15.11
N ALA A 375 27.96 -7.70 15.00
CA ALA A 375 27.10 -6.71 14.34
C ALA A 375 26.78 -7.09 12.90
N PHE A 376 27.77 -7.60 12.16
CA PHE A 376 27.65 -7.96 10.76
C PHE A 376 26.55 -9.00 10.52
N ASP A 377 26.51 -10.05 11.33
CA ASP A 377 25.55 -11.15 11.18
C ASP A 377 24.10 -10.72 11.45
N VAL A 378 23.91 -9.82 12.41
CA VAL A 378 22.59 -9.30 12.78
C VAL A 378 22.11 -8.32 11.71
N VAL A 379 22.93 -7.32 11.38
CA VAL A 379 22.57 -6.28 10.41
C VAL A 379 22.31 -6.88 9.03
N SER A 380 23.14 -7.83 8.58
CA SER A 380 22.96 -8.47 7.28
C SER A 380 21.63 -9.22 7.14
N LYS A 381 21.11 -9.81 8.22
CA LYS A 381 19.79 -10.47 8.21
C LYS A 381 18.65 -9.45 8.15
N GLU A 382 18.80 -8.34 8.86
CA GLU A 382 17.80 -7.26 8.94
C GLU A 382 17.72 -6.41 7.66
N LEU A 383 18.70 -6.51 6.75
CA LEU A 383 18.62 -5.89 5.42
C LEU A 383 17.42 -6.40 4.61
N SER A 384 17.06 -7.68 4.79
CA SER A 384 15.95 -8.32 4.07
C SER A 384 14.59 -7.67 4.35
N ASP A 385 14.42 -7.11 5.56
CA ASP A 385 13.22 -6.41 6.02
C ASP A 385 13.39 -4.87 6.01
N SER A 386 14.38 -4.35 5.26
CA SER A 386 14.67 -2.91 5.16
C SER A 386 15.19 -2.48 3.79
N ALA A 387 16.51 -2.49 3.58
CA ALA A 387 17.16 -2.07 2.35
C ALA A 387 16.73 -2.91 1.14
N ASP A 388 16.55 -4.21 1.33
CA ASP A 388 16.11 -5.12 0.27
C ASP A 388 14.65 -4.89 -0.11
N ILE A 389 13.79 -4.44 0.82
CA ILE A 389 12.44 -3.98 0.51
C ILE A 389 12.50 -2.76 -0.39
N PHE A 390 13.31 -1.75 0.00
CA PHE A 390 13.50 -0.53 -0.80
C PHE A 390 13.97 -0.86 -2.23
N LYS A 391 14.94 -1.77 -2.34
CA LYS A 391 15.46 -2.26 -3.62
C LYS A 391 14.41 -3.04 -4.43
N LYS A 392 13.75 -4.03 -3.83
CA LYS A 392 12.78 -4.91 -4.50
C LYS A 392 11.59 -4.11 -5.00
N MET A 393 10.96 -3.33 -4.13
CA MET A 393 9.82 -2.49 -4.48
C MET A 393 10.24 -1.39 -5.45
N GLY A 394 11.42 -0.78 -5.28
CA GLY A 394 11.96 0.19 -6.23
C GLY A 394 12.10 -0.37 -7.64
N LYS A 395 12.56 -1.63 -7.77
CA LYS A 395 12.63 -2.33 -9.07
C LYS A 395 11.25 -2.71 -9.61
N GLU A 396 10.31 -3.07 -8.75
CA GLU A 396 8.92 -3.39 -9.13
C GLU A 396 8.19 -2.16 -9.68
N LEU A 397 8.31 -1.02 -9.00
CA LEU A 397 7.84 0.30 -9.45
C LEU A 397 8.60 0.83 -10.67
N GLN A 398 9.74 0.23 -11.01
CA GLN A 398 10.72 0.74 -11.99
C GLN A 398 11.26 2.14 -11.67
N ILE A 399 11.25 2.54 -10.41
CA ILE A 399 12.00 3.70 -9.97
C ILE A 399 13.48 3.36 -9.74
N VAL A 400 13.83 2.07 -9.69
CA VAL A 400 15.20 1.56 -9.68
C VAL A 400 15.39 0.66 -10.90
N ILE A 401 16.38 1.00 -11.74
CA ILE A 401 16.73 0.26 -12.96
C ILE A 401 18.21 -0.14 -12.94
N PRO A 402 18.62 -1.23 -13.63
CA PRO A 402 17.77 -2.14 -14.39
C PRO A 402 16.96 -3.08 -13.47
N ARG A 403 15.82 -3.58 -13.98
CA ARG A 403 14.99 -4.58 -13.27
C ARG A 403 15.80 -5.85 -12.91
N LYS A 404 16.73 -6.24 -13.78
CA LYS A 404 17.64 -7.37 -13.59
C LYS A 404 19.05 -6.93 -13.99
N GLY A 405 20.06 -7.40 -13.26
CA GLY A 405 21.45 -7.02 -13.47
C GLY A 405 21.98 -6.04 -12.43
N ALA A 406 23.25 -5.69 -12.60
CA ALA A 406 23.99 -4.78 -11.73
C ALA A 406 23.84 -3.32 -12.19
N TYR A 407 24.45 -2.40 -11.44
CA TYR A 407 24.44 -0.96 -11.71
C TYR A 407 23.05 -0.34 -11.54
N GLU A 408 22.48 -0.55 -10.36
CA GLU A 408 21.21 0.07 -9.97
C GLU A 408 21.32 1.60 -9.90
N ARG A 409 20.32 2.27 -10.46
CA ARG A 409 20.16 3.72 -10.44
C ARG A 409 18.69 4.12 -10.42
N PHE A 410 18.41 5.34 -9.96
CA PHE A 410 17.05 5.86 -9.99
C PHE A 410 16.61 6.26 -11.41
N SER A 411 15.33 6.01 -11.71
CA SER A 411 14.65 6.41 -12.95
C SER A 411 13.15 6.57 -12.65
N LEU A 412 12.33 6.83 -13.67
CA LEU A 412 10.88 6.88 -13.55
C LEU A 412 10.22 6.10 -14.71
N SER A 413 9.20 5.30 -14.37
CA SER A 413 8.35 4.64 -15.35
C SER A 413 7.14 5.48 -15.72
N GLU A 414 6.48 5.10 -16.82
CA GLU A 414 5.25 5.76 -17.28
C GLU A 414 4.18 5.79 -16.20
N ASP A 415 3.96 4.67 -15.51
CA ASP A 415 2.95 4.59 -14.45
C ASP A 415 3.28 5.49 -13.26
N ILE A 416 4.56 5.57 -12.88
CA ILE A 416 4.97 6.46 -11.79
C ILE A 416 4.84 7.93 -12.20
N VAL A 417 5.24 8.28 -13.42
CA VAL A 417 5.05 9.64 -13.95
C VAL A 417 3.57 10.00 -14.02
N ARG A 418 2.72 9.09 -14.49
CA ARG A 418 1.27 9.26 -14.49
C ARG A 418 0.74 9.46 -13.07
N TYR A 419 1.12 8.61 -12.12
CA TYR A 419 0.73 8.79 -10.72
C TYR A 419 1.15 10.16 -10.17
N LEU A 420 2.41 10.58 -10.39
CA LEU A 420 2.94 11.85 -9.93
C LEU A 420 2.16 13.05 -10.50
N VAL A 421 1.80 13.03 -11.79
CA VAL A 421 0.96 14.09 -12.36
C VAL A 421 -0.42 14.10 -11.70
N LEU A 422 -1.06 12.94 -11.54
CA LEU A 422 -2.40 12.83 -10.96
C LEU A 422 -2.46 13.14 -9.46
N SER A 423 -1.36 12.97 -8.72
CA SER A 423 -1.28 13.28 -7.29
C SER A 423 -0.81 14.70 -6.99
N LEU A 424 -0.14 15.38 -7.94
CA LEU A 424 0.43 16.71 -7.73
C LEU A 424 -0.29 17.83 -8.49
N VAL A 425 -0.99 17.50 -9.58
CA VAL A 425 -1.76 18.45 -10.39
C VAL A 425 -3.24 18.11 -10.26
N ARG A 426 -4.06 19.04 -9.73
CA ARG A 426 -5.51 18.80 -9.59
C ARG A 426 -6.18 18.49 -10.94
N PRO A 427 -7.28 17.71 -10.96
CA PRO A 427 -8.01 17.39 -12.19
C PRO A 427 -8.36 18.64 -13.01
N GLY A 428 -8.12 18.58 -14.33
CA GLY A 428 -8.34 19.69 -15.25
C GLY A 428 -7.46 20.93 -15.00
N LYS A 429 -6.48 20.86 -14.09
CA LYS A 429 -5.50 21.92 -13.85
C LYS A 429 -4.20 21.64 -14.57
N LYS A 430 -3.37 22.68 -14.62
CA LYS A 430 -2.11 22.70 -15.36
C LYS A 430 -1.09 23.58 -14.67
N MET A 431 0.19 23.30 -14.88
CA MET A 431 1.31 24.12 -14.41
C MET A 431 2.45 24.09 -15.43
N THR A 432 3.36 25.06 -15.36
CA THR A 432 4.56 25.03 -16.21
C THR A 432 5.43 23.83 -15.87
N PHE A 433 6.20 23.35 -16.85
CA PHE A 433 7.13 22.25 -16.65
C PHE A 433 8.13 22.52 -15.51
N ASP A 434 8.70 23.72 -15.44
CA ASP A 434 9.63 24.10 -14.36
C ASP A 434 8.96 24.10 -12.97
N SER A 435 7.71 24.58 -12.87
CA SER A 435 6.95 24.49 -11.62
C SER A 435 6.71 23.05 -11.24
N PHE A 436 6.41 22.17 -12.20
CA PHE A 436 6.24 20.74 -11.94
C PHE A 436 7.52 20.09 -11.42
N LEU A 437 8.69 20.42 -11.99
CA LEU A 437 9.98 19.95 -11.47
C LEU A 437 10.24 20.40 -10.02
N GLN A 438 9.87 21.63 -9.68
CA GLN A 438 9.99 22.10 -8.30
C GLN A 438 9.02 21.36 -7.36
N VAL A 439 7.77 21.13 -7.78
CA VAL A 439 6.80 20.37 -6.98
C VAL A 439 7.28 18.92 -6.76
N LEU A 440 7.87 18.27 -7.77
CA LEU A 440 8.50 16.95 -7.62
C LEU A 440 9.62 16.96 -6.57
N TYR A 441 10.45 18.00 -6.56
CA TYR A 441 11.51 18.17 -5.57
C TYR A 441 10.94 18.41 -4.16
N ASP A 442 9.95 19.29 -4.02
CA ASP A 442 9.38 19.64 -2.71
C ASP A 442 8.61 18.46 -2.07
N HIS A 443 7.97 17.62 -2.89
CA HIS A 443 7.20 16.47 -2.42
C HIS A 443 8.06 15.21 -2.20
N TYR A 444 8.91 14.88 -3.18
CA TYR A 444 9.63 13.60 -3.23
C TYR A 444 11.15 13.74 -3.15
N GLY A 445 11.70 14.95 -3.15
CA GLY A 445 13.14 15.18 -3.30
C GLY A 445 13.66 14.71 -4.65
N ILE A 446 12.80 14.62 -5.67
CA ILE A 446 13.19 14.18 -7.01
C ILE A 446 13.93 15.31 -7.72
N VAL A 447 15.13 14.99 -8.23
CA VAL A 447 16.00 15.93 -8.95
C VAL A 447 16.16 15.44 -10.38
N ILE A 448 15.60 16.21 -11.32
CA ILE A 448 15.68 15.94 -12.76
C ILE A 448 16.47 17.05 -13.49
N GLY A 449 16.38 18.29 -13.00
CA GLY A 449 16.93 19.47 -13.65
C GLY A 449 17.98 20.23 -12.85
N ALA A 450 18.69 21.13 -13.54
CA ALA A 450 19.83 21.85 -13.00
C ALA A 450 19.44 22.76 -11.83
N ALA A 451 18.24 23.36 -11.90
CA ALA A 451 17.72 24.24 -10.85
C ALA A 451 17.49 23.50 -9.52
N GLN A 452 16.96 22.27 -9.56
CA GLN A 452 16.78 21.45 -8.36
C GLN A 452 18.12 20.89 -7.88
N TYR A 453 19.01 20.52 -8.79
CA TYR A 453 20.36 20.04 -8.45
C TYR A 453 21.18 21.11 -7.70
N ALA A 454 21.09 22.36 -8.13
CA ALA A 454 21.77 23.49 -7.48
C ALA A 454 21.26 23.80 -6.06
N GLN A 455 20.07 23.30 -5.68
CA GLN A 455 19.51 23.46 -4.32
C GLN A 455 20.10 22.46 -3.32
N LEU A 456 20.78 21.42 -3.80
CA LEU A 456 21.45 20.44 -2.95
C LEU A 456 22.64 21.07 -2.25
N LYS A 457 22.76 20.85 -0.94
CA LYS A 457 23.89 21.36 -0.14
C LYS A 457 25.11 20.42 -0.14
N GLU A 458 24.89 19.15 -0.44
CA GLU A 458 25.90 18.10 -0.37
C GLU A 458 25.95 17.31 -1.67
N ASN A 459 27.11 16.72 -1.97
CA ASN A 459 27.32 15.87 -3.15
C ASN A 459 27.01 16.58 -4.50
N VAL A 460 27.24 17.89 -4.55
CA VAL A 460 27.13 18.70 -5.78
C VAL A 460 28.48 18.71 -6.49
N GLU A 461 28.50 18.14 -7.69
CA GLU A 461 29.65 18.17 -8.60
C GLU A 461 29.53 19.41 -9.51
N SER A 462 30.62 20.16 -9.60
CA SER A 462 30.68 21.36 -10.45
C SER A 462 30.65 20.98 -11.94
N GLY A 463 30.06 21.85 -12.76
CA GLY A 463 30.01 21.66 -14.22
C GLY A 463 28.97 20.65 -14.72
N MET A 464 28.05 20.20 -13.85
CA MET A 464 27.01 19.22 -14.24
C MET A 464 25.78 19.82 -14.93
N GLY A 465 25.63 21.15 -14.96
CA GLY A 465 24.43 21.84 -15.44
C GLY A 465 23.94 21.36 -16.81
N GLY A 466 24.83 21.33 -17.81
CA GLY A 466 24.45 20.93 -19.18
C GLY A 466 23.90 19.50 -19.29
N TYR A 467 24.37 18.57 -18.45
CA TYR A 467 23.83 17.20 -18.45
C TYR A 467 22.44 17.14 -17.82
N PHE A 468 22.14 18.01 -16.85
CA PHE A 468 20.80 18.13 -16.28
C PHE A 468 19.83 18.80 -17.26
N ASP A 469 20.29 19.74 -18.07
CA ASP A 469 19.48 20.35 -19.13
C ASP A 469 19.05 19.29 -20.17
N GLU A 470 19.97 18.42 -20.60
CA GLU A 470 19.65 17.28 -21.46
C GLU A 470 18.64 16.32 -20.81
N ASN A 471 18.81 16.03 -19.51
CA ASN A 471 17.90 15.16 -18.76
C ASN A 471 16.49 15.75 -18.62
N GLN A 472 16.38 17.06 -18.45
CA GLN A 472 15.08 17.77 -18.46
C GLN A 472 14.38 17.63 -19.80
N ILE A 473 15.10 17.79 -20.91
CA ILE A 473 14.55 17.60 -22.26
C ILE A 473 14.03 16.18 -22.43
N GLN A 474 14.77 15.17 -21.97
CA GLN A 474 14.30 13.77 -22.01
C GLN A 474 13.02 13.58 -21.18
N PHE A 475 12.94 14.17 -19.99
CA PHE A 475 11.73 14.08 -19.17
C PHE A 475 10.53 14.80 -19.80
N GLN A 476 10.76 15.97 -20.40
CA GLN A 476 9.73 16.73 -21.09
C GLN A 476 9.16 15.92 -22.26
N MET A 477 10.02 15.30 -23.08
CA MET A 477 9.60 14.40 -24.15
C MET A 477 8.86 13.17 -23.61
N PHE A 478 9.31 12.62 -22.48
CA PHE A 478 8.65 11.49 -21.83
C PHE A 478 7.22 11.83 -21.39
N LEU A 479 7.02 12.96 -20.70
CA LEU A 479 5.70 13.45 -20.31
C LEU A 479 4.80 13.70 -21.52
N LYS A 480 5.35 14.26 -22.60
CA LYS A 480 4.62 14.48 -23.85
C LYS A 480 4.14 13.17 -24.46
N ASN A 481 5.01 12.15 -24.51
CA ASN A 481 4.66 10.82 -25.00
C ASN A 481 3.61 10.12 -24.12
N CYS A 482 3.56 10.43 -22.83
CA CYS A 482 2.52 9.96 -21.91
C CYS A 482 1.18 10.70 -22.07
N GLY A 483 1.12 11.75 -22.91
CA GLY A 483 -0.07 12.60 -23.07
C GLY A 483 -0.31 13.56 -21.90
N LEU A 484 0.70 13.83 -21.07
CA LEU A 484 0.61 14.64 -19.85
C LEU A 484 1.25 16.03 -20.00
N LEU A 485 1.80 16.35 -21.17
CA LEU A 485 2.45 17.62 -21.46
C LEU A 485 2.06 18.15 -22.84
N ARG A 486 1.90 19.48 -22.93
CA ARG A 486 1.65 20.22 -24.17
C ARG A 486 2.64 21.38 -24.31
N ASP A 487 3.15 21.56 -25.52
CA ASP A 487 3.97 22.72 -25.87
C ASP A 487 3.05 23.92 -26.17
N LEU A 488 3.31 25.07 -25.54
CA LEU A 488 2.65 26.33 -25.89
C LEU A 488 3.46 27.16 -26.88
N SER A 489 4.78 27.01 -26.86
CA SER A 489 5.76 27.66 -27.74
C SER A 489 7.09 26.91 -27.68
N ASP A 490 8.06 27.32 -28.49
CA ASP A 490 9.42 26.75 -28.50
C ASP A 490 10.14 26.80 -27.14
N ALA A 491 9.71 27.69 -26.23
CA ALA A 491 10.35 27.92 -24.93
C ALA A 491 9.45 27.61 -23.73
N THR A 492 8.21 27.16 -23.93
CA THR A 492 7.27 26.96 -22.81
C THR A 492 6.42 25.71 -22.99
N SER A 493 6.53 24.82 -22.00
CA SER A 493 5.75 23.59 -21.88
C SER A 493 4.90 23.60 -20.62
N ILE A 494 3.73 22.97 -20.72
CA ILE A 494 2.78 22.85 -19.63
C ILE A 494 2.51 21.37 -19.35
N VAL A 495 2.63 20.98 -18.09
CA VAL A 495 2.13 19.72 -17.57
C VAL A 495 0.66 19.89 -17.23
N GLU A 496 -0.19 19.01 -17.75
CA GLU A 496 -1.64 19.08 -17.63
C GLU A 496 -2.18 17.75 -17.09
N ASN A 497 -3.08 17.83 -16.12
CA ASN A 497 -3.88 16.69 -15.72
C ASN A 497 -5.14 16.62 -16.62
N PRO A 498 -5.25 15.61 -17.50
CA PRO A 498 -6.31 15.55 -18.50
C PRO A 498 -7.64 15.01 -17.94
N TYR A 499 -7.68 14.52 -16.71
CA TYR A 499 -8.86 13.89 -16.14
C TYR A 499 -9.81 14.92 -15.52
N ALA A 500 -11.09 14.58 -15.52
CA ALA A 500 -12.11 15.37 -14.86
C ALA A 500 -12.04 15.16 -13.33
N GLU A 501 -12.60 16.11 -12.60
CA GLU A 501 -12.80 15.96 -11.16
C GLU A 501 -13.99 15.02 -10.90
N VAL A 502 -13.83 14.13 -9.91
CA VAL A 502 -14.91 13.26 -9.44
C VAL A 502 -16.09 14.10 -9.00
N LYS A 503 -17.28 13.74 -9.49
CA LYS A 503 -18.55 14.28 -8.99
C LYS A 503 -19.08 13.33 -7.95
N PHE A 504 -18.98 13.74 -6.69
CA PHE A 504 -19.60 13.04 -5.58
C PHE A 504 -21.09 13.40 -5.57
N GLU A 505 -21.95 12.40 -5.71
CA GLU A 505 -23.41 12.58 -5.63
C GLU A 505 -23.92 12.53 -4.18
#